data_AF-A0A0A0AY24-F1
#
_entry.id   AF-A0A0A0AY24-F1
#
_cell.length_a   1.000
_cell.length_b   1.000
_cell.length_c   1.000
_cell.angle_alpha   90.00
_cell.angle_beta   90.00
_cell.angle_gamma   90.00
#
_symmetry.space_group_name_H-M   'P 1'
#
loop_
_entity.id
_entity.type
_entity.pdbx_description
1 polymer ?
#
loop_
_entity_poly.entity_id
_entity_poly.type
_entity_poly.pdbx_seq_one_letter_code
_entity_poly.pdbx_strand_id
1 'polypeptide(L)'
;DCSRPNLARPSFLPSSTSMNMPHSFGSVGGLVLGDSPLPTSPNGTKHPVPIPTALPASELCWPVRPMMRNELDTFSIHFYIFFRPNVLVPPDHPAVFVINLLPVLDSGGVLNLELQLNVSSLCGENATVFGCLNHEVLLMSSDNASVTCETESLAGFLLSVNAMVSLSHLRIPYPQTGSWYLGVRSLCATEHGFEPCTNVTAEVYLHTYLSPCINDCSIYGQCKLLRTNNYLYAACECKAGWNGWGCTDNDEAFSYGFQLLSTLLLYLSNVMFVPPVGIAIHSHCLLEAAIY
;
A
#
# COMPACT_ATOMS: atom_id res chain seq x y z
N ASP A 1 15.26 -13.42 -6.83
CA ASP A 1 15.61 -14.27 -7.98
C ASP A 1 16.38 -13.41 -8.97
N CYS A 2 17.72 -13.49 -9.03
CA CYS A 2 18.56 -12.67 -9.93
C CYS A 2 18.51 -13.22 -11.38
N SER A 3 17.31 -13.51 -11.88
CA SER A 3 17.10 -14.16 -13.19
C SER A 3 16.23 -13.34 -14.15
N ARG A 4 15.96 -12.06 -13.86
CA ARG A 4 15.32 -11.16 -14.84
C ARG A 4 16.03 -9.81 -14.90
N PRO A 5 16.62 -9.43 -16.05
CA PRO A 5 17.11 -8.08 -16.25
C PRO A 5 15.93 -7.11 -16.29
N ASN A 6 16.18 -5.89 -15.83
CA ASN A 6 15.26 -4.75 -15.77
C ASN A 6 14.30 -4.70 -16.98
N LEU A 7 13.02 -4.96 -16.74
CA LEU A 7 11.98 -4.70 -17.73
C LEU A 7 11.65 -3.19 -17.64
N ALA A 8 12.34 -2.38 -18.43
CA ALA A 8 11.93 -1.00 -18.66
C ALA A 8 10.54 -1.02 -19.33
N ARG A 9 9.51 -0.54 -18.63
CA ARG A 9 8.17 -0.38 -19.20
C ARG A 9 8.18 0.84 -20.15
N PRO A 10 7.51 0.78 -21.32
CA PRO A 10 7.37 1.95 -22.18
C PRO A 10 6.52 3.04 -21.52
N SER A 11 6.87 4.29 -21.84
CA SER A 11 6.34 5.54 -21.30
C SER A 11 4.83 5.72 -21.52
N PHE A 12 4.11 6.12 -20.47
CA PHE A 12 2.72 6.60 -20.54
C PHE A 12 2.66 8.10 -20.25
N LEU A 13 1.97 8.84 -21.12
CA LEU A 13 1.65 10.27 -21.00
C LEU A 13 0.55 10.52 -19.95
N PRO A 14 0.49 11.71 -19.33
CA PRO A 14 -0.39 11.98 -18.20
C PRO A 14 -1.83 12.22 -18.65
N SER A 15 -2.82 11.83 -17.84
CA SER A 15 -4.21 12.24 -18.01
C SER A 15 -4.86 12.55 -16.66
N SER A 16 -5.67 13.59 -16.69
CA SER A 16 -6.29 14.35 -15.62
C SER A 16 -7.23 13.61 -14.68
N THR A 17 -7.34 14.16 -13.47
CA THR A 17 -8.42 14.06 -12.47
C THR A 17 -9.69 13.31 -12.93
N SER A 18 -9.70 12.00 -12.70
CA SER A 18 -10.90 11.19 -12.50
C SER A 18 -10.48 9.92 -11.75
N MET A 19 -11.39 9.35 -10.96
CA MET A 19 -11.12 8.25 -10.03
C MET A 19 -10.26 7.14 -10.66
N ASN A 20 -9.06 6.94 -10.11
CA ASN A 20 -8.14 5.88 -10.50
C ASN A 20 -8.69 4.51 -10.07
N MET A 21 -9.63 3.97 -10.84
CA MET A 21 -9.83 2.53 -10.93
C MET A 21 -8.65 1.94 -11.72
N PRO A 22 -8.05 0.80 -11.30
CA PRO A 22 -7.00 0.17 -12.08
C PRO A 22 -7.55 -0.34 -13.42
N HIS A 23 -7.12 0.31 -14.50
CA HIS A 23 -7.31 -0.20 -15.86
C HIS A 23 -6.34 -1.35 -16.12
N SER A 24 -6.77 -2.57 -15.85
CA SER A 24 -6.11 -3.76 -16.37
C SER A 24 -7.17 -4.82 -16.64
N PHE A 25 -7.65 -4.91 -17.88
CA PHE A 25 -8.10 -6.15 -18.55
C PHE A 25 -8.55 -5.78 -19.98
N GLY A 26 -7.72 -6.14 -20.96
CA GLY A 26 -8.08 -5.94 -22.38
C GLY A 26 -6.94 -6.16 -23.35
N SER A 27 -6.47 -7.40 -23.52
CA SER A 27 -6.05 -7.88 -24.85
C SER A 27 -6.08 -9.40 -24.90
N VAL A 28 -7.10 -9.92 -25.58
CA VAL A 28 -7.15 -11.29 -26.07
C VAL A 28 -6.35 -11.31 -27.38
N GLY A 29 -5.21 -12.01 -27.39
CA GLY A 29 -4.35 -12.16 -28.56
C GLY A 29 -3.74 -13.56 -28.57
N GLY A 30 -4.10 -14.35 -29.58
CA GLY A 30 -3.94 -15.80 -29.63
C GLY A 30 -2.51 -16.35 -29.53
N LEU A 31 -2.41 -17.52 -28.90
CA LEU A 31 -1.27 -18.43 -28.95
C LEU A 31 -1.09 -18.94 -30.39
N VAL A 32 0.06 -18.65 -31.00
CA VAL A 32 0.56 -19.38 -32.18
C VAL A 32 1.77 -20.21 -31.76
N LEU A 33 1.61 -21.50 -31.98
CA LEU A 33 2.58 -22.59 -31.81
C LEU A 33 3.73 -22.43 -32.83
N GLY A 34 4.98 -22.55 -32.39
CA GLY A 34 6.16 -22.51 -33.25
C GLY A 34 7.27 -23.42 -32.72
N ASP A 35 7.67 -24.37 -33.57
CA ASP A 35 8.43 -25.59 -33.30
C ASP A 35 9.88 -25.42 -32.82
N SER A 36 10.34 -26.40 -32.03
CA SER A 36 11.77 -26.70 -31.81
C SER A 36 12.39 -27.34 -33.06
N PRO A 37 13.72 -27.20 -33.28
CA PRO A 37 14.55 -28.40 -33.17
C PRO A 37 15.99 -28.20 -32.68
N LEU A 38 16.52 -29.24 -32.03
CA LEU A 38 17.94 -29.67 -32.00
C LEU A 38 18.01 -31.02 -32.76
N PRO A 39 19.17 -31.65 -33.10
CA PRO A 39 20.59 -31.30 -32.83
C PRO A 39 21.57 -31.55 -34.01
N THR A 40 22.84 -31.10 -33.90
CA THR A 40 24.06 -31.87 -34.27
C THR A 40 25.37 -31.09 -34.02
N SER A 41 26.45 -31.83 -33.78
CA SER A 41 27.86 -31.45 -33.51
C SER A 41 28.76 -32.46 -34.27
N PRO A 42 30.11 -32.38 -34.38
CA PRO A 42 31.11 -31.28 -34.25
C PRO A 42 32.08 -31.20 -35.47
N ASN A 43 32.82 -30.09 -35.68
CA ASN A 43 34.29 -30.09 -36.00
C ASN A 43 34.92 -28.70 -36.34
N GLY A 44 36.15 -28.47 -35.84
CA GLY A 44 37.19 -27.52 -36.33
C GLY A 44 36.91 -26.01 -36.15
N THR A 45 37.81 -25.11 -35.76
CA THR A 45 39.28 -25.08 -35.68
C THR A 45 39.67 -23.87 -34.78
N LYS A 46 40.84 -23.97 -34.13
CA LYS A 46 41.38 -23.02 -33.15
C LYS A 46 41.65 -21.61 -33.71
N HIS A 47 41.15 -20.57 -33.04
CA HIS A 47 41.78 -19.25 -32.98
C HIS A 47 41.62 -18.64 -31.57
N PRO A 48 42.71 -18.20 -30.91
CA PRO A 48 42.63 -17.60 -29.58
C PRO A 48 42.22 -16.14 -29.70
N VAL A 49 41.01 -15.81 -29.27
CA VAL A 49 40.54 -14.42 -29.12
C VAL A 49 40.96 -13.93 -27.73
N PRO A 50 41.51 -12.71 -27.58
CA PRO A 50 42.06 -12.24 -26.31
C PRO A 50 40.97 -12.08 -25.26
N ILE A 51 41.28 -12.52 -24.05
CA ILE A 51 40.52 -12.29 -22.82
C ILE A 51 40.43 -10.77 -22.58
N PRO A 52 39.24 -10.15 -22.54
CA PRO A 52 39.09 -8.84 -21.93
C PRO A 52 39.13 -9.02 -20.41
N THR A 53 40.29 -8.72 -19.85
CA THR A 53 40.51 -8.51 -18.42
C THR A 53 39.74 -7.26 -17.99
N ALA A 54 38.47 -7.43 -17.64
CA ALA A 54 37.71 -6.48 -16.84
C ALA A 54 36.56 -7.25 -16.21
N LEU A 55 36.70 -7.63 -14.93
CA LEU A 55 35.54 -7.93 -14.12
C LEU A 55 34.68 -6.66 -14.10
N PRO A 56 33.46 -6.64 -14.68
CA PRO A 56 32.53 -5.58 -14.34
C PRO A 56 32.34 -5.62 -12.83
N ALA A 57 32.37 -4.46 -12.18
CA ALA A 57 32.08 -4.30 -10.76
C ALA A 57 30.92 -5.23 -10.42
N SER A 58 31.18 -6.19 -9.51
CA SER A 58 30.21 -7.19 -9.10
C SER A 58 28.89 -6.49 -8.80
N GLU A 59 27.86 -6.70 -9.61
CA GLU A 59 26.52 -6.22 -9.30
C GLU A 59 26.14 -6.83 -7.95
N LEU A 60 26.14 -6.02 -6.88
CA LEU A 60 25.80 -6.47 -5.55
C LEU A 60 24.29 -6.78 -5.52
N CYS A 61 23.93 -8.03 -5.84
CA CYS A 61 22.58 -8.56 -5.65
C CYS A 61 22.33 -8.71 -4.14
N TRP A 62 21.50 -7.84 -3.56
CA TRP A 62 21.08 -7.96 -2.16
C TRP A 62 20.07 -9.10 -1.98
N PRO A 63 20.17 -9.90 -0.90
CA PRO A 63 19.22 -10.98 -0.65
C PRO A 63 17.84 -10.41 -0.30
N VAL A 64 16.84 -10.75 -1.12
CA VAL A 64 15.44 -10.37 -0.90
C VAL A 64 14.78 -11.39 0.03
N ARG A 65 14.26 -10.92 1.16
CA ARG A 65 13.57 -11.75 2.16
C ARG A 65 12.05 -11.70 1.92
N PRO A 66 11.40 -12.84 1.61
CA PRO A 66 9.95 -12.85 1.45
C PRO A 66 9.23 -12.72 2.79
N MET A 67 8.18 -11.90 2.81
CA MET A 67 7.23 -11.89 3.91
C MET A 67 6.18 -12.97 3.72
N MET A 68 5.92 -13.72 4.78
CA MET A 68 4.88 -14.74 4.82
C MET A 68 3.53 -14.09 5.07
N ARG A 69 2.50 -14.63 4.42
CA ARG A 69 1.12 -14.15 4.50
C ARG A 69 0.37 -14.95 5.57
N ASN A 70 -0.30 -14.26 6.49
CA ASN A 70 -1.23 -14.84 7.45
C ASN A 70 -2.62 -14.23 7.25
N GLU A 71 -3.60 -15.04 6.86
CA GLU A 71 -4.99 -14.61 6.70
C GLU A 71 -5.69 -14.67 8.07
N LEU A 72 -6.19 -13.54 8.56
CA LEU A 72 -7.01 -13.49 9.76
C LEU A 72 -8.50 -13.43 9.41
N ASP A 73 -8.86 -12.65 8.38
CA ASP A 73 -10.21 -12.49 7.85
C ASP A 73 -10.17 -12.10 6.35
N THR A 74 -11.32 -12.01 5.69
CA THR A 74 -11.51 -11.78 4.24
C THR A 74 -10.73 -10.58 3.69
N PHE A 75 -10.55 -9.52 4.49
CA PHE A 75 -9.76 -8.32 4.14
C PHE A 75 -8.75 -7.95 5.24
N SER A 76 -8.44 -8.88 6.16
CA SER A 76 -7.45 -8.66 7.21
C SER A 76 -6.33 -9.68 7.09
N ILE A 77 -5.17 -9.21 6.65
CA ILE A 77 -4.02 -10.04 6.36
C ILE A 77 -2.82 -9.45 7.06
N HIS A 78 -2.07 -10.28 7.77
CA HIS A 78 -0.81 -9.87 8.39
C HIS A 78 0.36 -10.49 7.63
N PHE A 79 1.34 -9.64 7.29
CA PHE A 79 2.59 -10.08 6.69
C PHE A 79 3.67 -10.12 7.76
N TYR A 80 4.37 -11.24 7.87
CA TYR A 80 5.38 -11.46 8.89
C TYR A 80 6.64 -12.10 8.32
N ILE A 81 7.77 -11.87 8.99
CA ILE A 81 9.05 -12.44 8.61
C ILE A 81 9.25 -13.76 9.37
N PHE A 82 9.62 -14.82 8.66
CA PHE A 82 9.86 -16.13 9.28
C PHE A 82 11.10 -16.07 10.20
N PHE A 83 11.02 -16.73 11.37
CA PHE A 83 12.03 -16.80 12.45
C PHE A 83 12.31 -15.56 13.31
N ARG A 84 12.16 -14.31 12.84
CA ARG A 84 12.41 -13.13 13.70
C ARG A 84 11.55 -11.92 13.30
N PRO A 85 10.65 -11.43 14.17
CA PRO A 85 9.85 -10.22 13.90
C PRO A 85 10.72 -8.95 13.88
N ASN A 86 11.81 -8.96 14.65
CA ASN A 86 12.80 -7.89 14.64
C ASN A 86 13.90 -8.18 13.64
N VAL A 87 14.23 -7.18 12.82
CA VAL A 87 15.27 -7.26 11.80
C VAL A 87 16.46 -6.43 12.25
N LEU A 88 17.63 -7.05 12.32
CA LEU A 88 18.90 -6.33 12.39
C LEU A 88 19.23 -5.78 11.00
N VAL A 89 19.26 -4.46 10.88
CA VAL A 89 19.69 -3.73 9.69
C VAL A 89 21.21 -3.54 9.79
N PRO A 90 21.98 -4.17 8.89
CA PRO A 90 23.43 -4.04 8.89
C PRO A 90 23.88 -2.67 8.34
N PRO A 91 25.04 -2.18 8.80
CA PRO A 91 25.61 -0.91 8.33
C PRO A 91 25.99 -0.92 6.84
N ASP A 92 26.51 -2.06 6.35
CA ASP A 92 27.16 -2.14 5.05
C ASP A 92 26.19 -2.35 3.87
N HIS A 93 24.95 -2.77 4.15
CA HIS A 93 24.00 -3.13 3.10
C HIS A 93 22.53 -2.98 3.49
N PRO A 94 21.65 -2.68 2.52
CA PRO A 94 20.22 -2.63 2.78
C PRO A 94 19.63 -4.04 3.00
N ALA A 95 18.69 -4.13 3.93
CA ALA A 95 17.82 -5.28 4.07
C ALA A 95 16.58 -5.10 3.18
N VAL A 96 16.33 -6.04 2.28
CA VAL A 96 15.21 -5.96 1.32
C VAL A 96 14.14 -6.99 1.66
N PHE A 97 12.89 -6.53 1.70
CA PHE A 97 11.70 -7.36 1.93
C PHE A 97 10.76 -7.30 0.73
N VAL A 98 10.05 -8.40 0.47
CA VAL A 98 9.01 -8.44 -0.55
C VAL A 98 7.67 -8.82 0.07
N ILE A 99 6.65 -8.01 -0.25
CA ILE A 99 5.24 -8.20 0.09
C ILE A 99 4.51 -8.51 -1.21
N ASN A 100 3.74 -9.60 -1.25
CA ASN A 100 2.99 -9.98 -2.44
C ASN A 100 1.50 -9.77 -2.20
N LEU A 101 0.89 -8.86 -2.96
CA LEU A 101 -0.53 -8.57 -2.93
C LEU A 101 -1.24 -9.32 -4.05
N LEU A 102 -2.20 -10.17 -3.67
CA LEU A 102 -2.96 -10.99 -4.62
C LEU A 102 -3.95 -10.15 -5.43
N PRO A 103 -4.09 -10.43 -6.74
CA PRO A 103 -5.07 -9.75 -7.56
C PRO A 103 -6.49 -10.04 -7.08
N VAL A 104 -7.38 -9.04 -7.19
CA VAL A 104 -8.81 -9.09 -6.82
C VAL A 104 -9.07 -9.16 -5.31
N LEU A 105 -8.28 -9.91 -4.57
CA LEU A 105 -8.50 -10.15 -3.14
C LEU A 105 -7.91 -9.03 -2.27
N ASP A 106 -6.66 -8.64 -2.52
CA ASP A 106 -5.91 -7.75 -1.63
C ASP A 106 -5.95 -6.27 -2.05
N SER A 107 -6.61 -5.96 -3.17
CA SER A 107 -6.65 -4.61 -3.76
C SER A 107 -7.82 -3.76 -3.24
N GLY A 108 -8.73 -4.37 -2.47
CA GLY A 108 -9.93 -3.75 -1.95
C GLY A 108 -9.82 -3.26 -0.51
N GLY A 109 -8.65 -2.81 -0.05
CA GLY A 109 -8.45 -2.37 1.34
C GLY A 109 -7.30 -1.39 1.47
N VAL A 110 -6.66 -1.35 2.63
CA VAL A 110 -5.57 -0.42 2.95
C VAL A 110 -4.33 -1.21 3.36
N LEU A 111 -3.21 -0.98 2.68
CA LEU A 111 -1.91 -1.50 3.10
C LEU A 111 -1.32 -0.57 4.16
N ASN A 112 -1.10 -1.11 5.35
CA ASN A 112 -0.48 -0.42 6.47
C ASN A 112 0.94 -0.99 6.66
N LEU A 113 1.91 -0.10 6.75
CA LEU A 113 3.32 -0.41 6.93
C LEU A 113 3.89 0.41 8.08
N GLU A 114 4.19 -0.25 9.18
CA GLU A 114 4.76 0.34 10.38
C GLU A 114 6.22 -0.09 10.51
N LEU A 115 7.11 0.90 10.58
CA LEU A 115 8.53 0.74 10.85
C LEU A 115 8.82 1.29 12.25
N GLN A 116 9.25 0.42 13.16
CA GLN A 116 9.55 0.80 14.54
C GLN A 116 11.00 0.50 14.88
N LEU A 117 11.75 1.52 15.31
CA LEU A 117 13.13 1.40 15.75
C LEU A 117 13.20 0.99 17.22
N ASN A 118 13.96 -0.06 17.51
CA ASN A 118 14.34 -0.38 18.87
C ASN A 118 15.49 0.55 19.31
N VAL A 119 15.15 1.66 19.96
CA VAL A 119 16.11 2.69 20.37
C VAL A 119 17.21 2.13 21.28
N SER A 120 16.90 1.12 22.11
CA SER A 120 17.88 0.48 22.99
C SER A 120 18.93 -0.35 22.25
N SER A 121 18.64 -0.77 21.01
CA SER A 121 19.58 -1.51 20.15
C SER A 121 20.55 -0.60 19.38
N LEU A 122 20.28 0.72 19.36
CA LEU A 122 21.02 1.67 18.57
C LEU A 122 22.38 1.96 19.23
N CYS A 123 23.44 1.33 18.72
CA CYS A 123 24.80 1.60 19.17
C CYS A 123 25.42 2.74 18.35
N GLY A 124 25.07 4.00 18.64
CA GLY A 124 25.64 5.19 18.00
C GLY A 124 24.78 6.43 18.23
N GLU A 125 25.39 7.61 18.34
CA GLU A 125 24.68 8.81 18.80
C GLU A 125 23.74 9.42 17.73
N ASN A 126 23.94 9.15 16.43
CA ASN A 126 23.24 9.86 15.34
C ASN A 126 22.77 8.98 14.16
N ALA A 127 22.33 7.75 14.42
CA ALA A 127 21.81 6.87 13.37
C ALA A 127 20.32 7.10 13.08
N THR A 128 19.97 7.09 11.79
CA THR A 128 18.61 7.16 11.27
C THR A 128 18.40 5.99 10.32
N VAL A 129 17.28 5.28 10.47
CA VAL A 129 16.90 4.21 9.56
C VAL A 129 15.90 4.72 8.55
N PHE A 130 16.15 4.44 7.29
CA PHE A 130 15.31 4.81 6.16
C PHE A 130 14.72 3.55 5.51
N GLY A 131 13.43 3.61 5.17
CA GLY A 131 12.72 2.60 4.41
C GLY A 131 12.19 3.17 3.10
N CYS A 132 12.45 2.50 1.98
CA CYS A 132 11.86 2.84 0.68
C CYS A 132 10.91 1.72 0.25
N LEU A 133 9.61 2.03 0.17
CA LEU A 133 8.58 1.11 -0.33
C LEU A 133 8.24 1.45 -1.78
N ASN A 134 8.34 0.46 -2.66
CA ASN A 134 8.15 0.61 -4.10
C ASN A 134 7.32 -0.55 -4.68
N HIS A 135 6.56 -0.26 -5.74
CA HIS A 135 5.80 -1.27 -6.48
C HIS A 135 6.64 -1.85 -7.63
N GLU A 136 6.70 -3.17 -7.74
CA GLU A 136 7.38 -3.98 -8.78
C GLU A 136 8.90 -3.81 -8.95
N VAL A 137 9.50 -2.72 -8.46
CA VAL A 137 10.92 -2.39 -8.60
C VAL A 137 11.52 -2.05 -7.25
N LEU A 138 12.80 -2.39 -7.04
CA LEU A 138 13.55 -1.94 -5.87
C LEU A 138 14.22 -0.60 -6.19
N LEU A 139 13.60 0.52 -5.79
CA LEU A 139 14.23 1.84 -5.85
C LEU A 139 14.96 2.11 -4.54
N MET A 140 16.14 1.54 -4.41
CA MET A 140 17.09 1.90 -3.36
C MET A 140 18.30 2.53 -4.03
N SER A 141 18.57 3.80 -3.73
CA SER A 141 19.74 4.47 -4.28
C SER A 141 21.00 3.68 -3.94
N SER A 142 21.76 3.32 -4.98
CA SER A 142 23.09 2.70 -4.83
C SER A 142 24.12 3.70 -4.29
N ASP A 143 23.84 5.00 -4.35
CA ASP A 143 24.69 6.01 -3.75
C ASP A 143 24.50 6.00 -2.24
N ASN A 144 25.61 5.67 -1.57
CA ASN A 144 25.75 5.51 -0.14
C ASN A 144 25.32 6.74 0.70
N ALA A 145 25.13 7.89 0.07
CA ALA A 145 24.79 9.16 0.74
C ALA A 145 23.38 9.71 0.42
N SER A 146 22.71 9.29 -0.67
CA SER A 146 21.45 9.92 -1.10
C SER A 146 20.22 9.16 -0.61
N VAL A 147 19.36 9.85 0.15
CA VAL A 147 18.12 9.33 0.76
C VAL A 147 16.90 9.61 -0.11
N THR A 148 16.95 9.24 -1.38
CA THR A 148 15.84 9.42 -2.30
C THR A 148 15.23 8.08 -2.67
N CYS A 149 13.93 7.90 -2.39
CA CYS A 149 13.13 6.78 -2.90
C CYS A 149 12.49 7.17 -4.24
N GLU A 150 13.23 7.87 -5.09
CA GLU A 150 12.74 8.39 -6.36
C GLU A 150 13.82 8.20 -7.42
N THR A 151 13.36 7.97 -8.64
CA THR A 151 14.16 7.94 -9.87
C THR A 151 13.49 8.85 -10.89
N GLU A 152 14.14 9.12 -12.03
CA GLU A 152 13.63 10.05 -13.05
C GLU A 152 12.20 9.74 -13.55
N SER A 153 11.72 8.50 -13.37
CA SER A 153 10.40 8.06 -13.86
C SER A 153 9.50 7.41 -12.80
N LEU A 154 10.03 7.06 -11.62
CA LEU A 154 9.29 6.33 -10.58
C LEU A 154 9.53 6.97 -9.21
N ALA A 155 8.45 7.19 -8.46
CA ALA A 155 8.49 7.67 -7.09
C ALA A 155 7.91 6.60 -6.15
N GLY A 156 8.66 6.30 -5.08
CA GLY A 156 8.26 5.42 -4.00
C GLY A 156 7.84 6.18 -2.75
N PHE A 157 7.57 5.42 -1.69
CA PHE A 157 7.24 5.98 -0.39
C PHE A 157 8.44 5.87 0.56
N LEU A 158 8.88 7.01 1.09
CA LEU A 158 9.98 7.09 2.05
C LEU A 158 9.44 7.05 3.49
N LEU A 159 9.98 6.15 4.30
CA LEU A 159 9.82 6.10 5.75
C LEU A 159 11.15 6.45 6.42
N SER A 160 11.12 7.15 7.55
CA SER A 160 12.30 7.45 8.35
C SER A 160 12.00 7.32 9.83
N VAL A 161 12.94 6.72 10.56
CA VAL A 161 12.89 6.59 12.02
C VAL A 161 14.25 6.90 12.61
N ASN A 162 14.26 7.58 13.74
CA ASN A 162 15.47 7.92 14.49
C ASN A 162 15.25 7.69 15.98
N ALA A 163 16.25 8.02 16.81
CA ALA A 163 16.16 7.85 18.27
C ALA A 163 15.05 8.70 18.93
N MET A 164 14.68 9.83 18.31
CA MET A 164 13.66 10.76 18.84
C MET A 164 12.24 10.37 18.41
N VAL A 165 12.09 9.91 17.16
CA VAL A 165 10.86 9.46 16.53
C VAL A 165 11.09 8.04 16.08
N SER A 166 10.80 7.10 16.99
CA SER A 166 11.09 5.69 16.81
C SER A 166 10.03 4.93 16.01
N LEU A 167 8.90 5.55 15.64
CA LEU A 167 7.83 4.92 14.88
C LEU A 167 7.46 5.76 13.66
N SER A 168 7.45 5.11 12.49
CA SER A 168 6.95 5.67 11.23
C SER A 168 5.87 4.76 10.67
N HIS A 169 4.78 5.34 10.17
CA HIS A 169 3.65 4.60 9.63
C HIS A 169 3.27 5.14 8.26
N LEU A 170 3.14 4.24 7.28
CA LEU A 170 2.68 4.51 5.94
C LEU A 170 1.37 3.75 5.68
N ARG A 171 0.39 4.45 5.11
CA ARG A 171 -0.91 3.89 4.72
C ARG A 171 -1.16 4.13 3.24
N ILE A 172 -1.38 3.05 2.48
CA ILE A 172 -1.69 3.12 1.06
C ILE A 172 -3.10 2.56 0.85
N PRO A 173 -4.11 3.41 0.61
CA PRO A 173 -5.46 2.95 0.29
C PRO A 173 -5.49 2.36 -1.13
N TYR A 174 -6.23 1.26 -1.29
CA TYR A 174 -6.40 0.53 -2.56
C TYR A 174 -5.07 0.26 -3.28
N PRO A 175 -4.14 -0.44 -2.61
CA PRO A 175 -2.81 -0.68 -3.17
C PRO A 175 -2.89 -1.48 -4.47
N GLN A 176 -1.97 -1.20 -5.40
CA GLN A 176 -1.83 -1.99 -6.61
C GLN A 176 -1.42 -3.43 -6.28
N THR A 177 -1.95 -4.38 -7.04
CA THR A 177 -1.65 -5.80 -6.88
C THR A 177 -0.24 -6.12 -7.39
N GLY A 178 0.35 -7.21 -6.93
CA GLY A 178 1.70 -7.62 -7.32
C GLY A 178 2.71 -7.49 -6.18
N SER A 179 3.99 -7.48 -6.55
CA SER A 179 5.10 -7.46 -5.60
C SER A 179 5.47 -6.04 -5.20
N TRP A 180 5.47 -5.78 -3.91
CA TRP A 180 5.97 -4.54 -3.31
C TRP A 180 7.30 -4.83 -2.61
N TYR A 181 8.30 -4.01 -2.91
CA TYR A 181 9.64 -4.14 -2.36
C TYR A 181 9.89 -3.03 -1.34
N LEU A 182 10.27 -3.43 -0.13
CA LEU A 182 10.71 -2.53 0.94
C LEU A 182 12.21 -2.71 1.16
N GLY A 183 12.99 -1.69 0.83
CA GLY A 183 14.41 -1.61 1.17
C GLY A 183 14.62 -0.80 2.44
N VAL A 184 15.29 -1.36 3.44
CA VAL A 184 15.59 -0.70 4.72
C VAL A 184 17.10 -0.58 4.89
N ARG A 185 17.59 0.61 5.23
CA ARG A 185 19.01 0.85 5.54
C ARG A 185 19.18 1.82 6.70
N SER A 186 20.30 1.71 7.41
CA SER A 186 20.73 2.67 8.43
C SER A 186 21.77 3.62 7.87
N LEU A 187 21.61 4.92 8.12
CA LEU A 187 22.59 5.95 7.80
C LEU A 187 22.88 6.81 9.03
N CYS A 188 24.11 7.32 9.10
CA CYS A 188 24.58 8.15 10.19
C CYS A 188 24.63 9.60 9.73
N ALA A 189 24.08 10.51 10.55
CA ALA A 189 24.13 11.94 10.26
C ALA A 189 25.52 12.50 10.58
N THR A 190 26.11 13.18 9.60
CA THR A 190 27.36 13.94 9.72
C THR A 190 27.13 15.40 9.40
N GLU A 191 28.12 16.26 9.65
CA GLU A 191 28.02 17.69 9.34
C GLU A 191 27.76 17.98 7.85
N HIS A 192 28.07 17.02 6.96
CA HIS A 192 27.98 17.18 5.51
C HIS A 192 26.82 16.37 4.90
N GLY A 193 25.96 15.74 5.71
CA GLY A 193 24.79 15.00 5.26
C GLY A 193 24.66 13.62 5.90
N PHE A 194 24.33 12.61 5.11
CA PHE A 194 24.21 11.22 5.55
C PHE A 194 25.30 10.35 4.93
N GLU A 195 25.89 9.47 5.73
CA GLU A 195 26.85 8.47 5.29
C GLU A 195 26.49 7.07 5.82
N PRO A 196 27.01 5.99 5.21
CA PRO A 196 26.89 4.66 5.78
C PRO A 196 27.51 4.61 7.16
N CYS A 197 26.77 4.10 8.12
CA CYS A 197 27.34 3.82 9.44
C CYS A 197 28.41 2.73 9.31
N THR A 198 29.48 2.75 10.11
CA THR A 198 30.53 1.72 10.06
C THR A 198 30.36 0.63 11.12
N ASN A 199 29.87 0.99 12.31
CA ASN A 199 29.70 0.07 13.44
C ASN A 199 28.35 0.27 14.15
N VAL A 200 27.32 0.68 13.41
CA VAL A 200 25.98 0.87 13.98
C VAL A 200 25.06 -0.17 13.38
N THR A 201 24.54 -1.04 14.23
CA THR A 201 23.42 -1.93 13.89
C THR A 201 22.15 -1.35 14.46
N ALA A 202 21.09 -1.31 13.66
CA ALA A 202 19.77 -0.90 14.13
C ALA A 202 18.83 -2.10 14.08
N GLU A 203 18.20 -2.44 15.19
CA GLU A 203 17.10 -3.40 15.20
C GLU A 203 15.78 -2.66 14.93
N VAL A 204 15.07 -3.08 13.88
CA VAL A 204 13.76 -2.55 13.53
C VAL A 204 12.70 -3.64 13.59
N TYR A 205 11.57 -3.32 14.20
CA TYR A 205 10.36 -4.12 14.11
C TYR A 205 9.56 -3.64 12.90
N LEU A 206 9.21 -4.58 12.03
CA LEU A 206 8.50 -4.32 10.80
C LEU A 206 7.13 -4.98 10.88
N HIS A 207 6.09 -4.16 10.86
CA HIS A 207 4.71 -4.63 10.95
C HIS A 207 3.95 -4.18 9.71
N THR A 208 3.54 -5.15 8.90
CA THR A 208 2.86 -4.90 7.63
C THR A 208 1.55 -5.67 7.61
N TYR A 209 0.44 -5.00 7.36
CA TYR A 209 -0.88 -5.63 7.35
C TYR A 209 -1.84 -4.93 6.39
N LEU A 210 -2.79 -5.70 5.88
CA LEU A 210 -3.94 -5.16 5.17
C LEU A 210 -5.09 -5.02 6.16
N SER A 211 -5.73 -3.86 6.15
CA SER A 211 -6.99 -3.60 6.84
C SER A 211 -8.10 -3.29 5.83
N PRO A 212 -9.37 -3.62 6.13
CA PRO A 212 -10.48 -3.33 5.22
C PRO A 212 -10.68 -1.82 5.01
N CYS A 213 -10.68 -1.04 6.08
CA CYS A 213 -10.87 0.41 6.01
C CYS A 213 -9.75 1.15 6.72
N ILE A 214 -9.57 2.42 6.34
CA ILE A 214 -8.63 3.32 7.02
C ILE A 214 -9.28 3.86 8.30
N ASN A 215 -8.62 3.64 9.44
CA ASN A 215 -9.06 4.12 10.77
C ASN A 215 -10.56 3.87 11.06
N ASP A 216 -11.10 2.72 10.63
CA ASP A 216 -12.52 2.35 10.79
C ASP A 216 -13.53 3.40 10.29
N CYS A 217 -13.14 4.22 9.30
CA CYS A 217 -13.98 5.27 8.70
C CYS A 217 -14.39 6.42 9.62
N SER A 218 -13.63 6.63 10.71
CA SER A 218 -13.92 7.68 11.71
C SER A 218 -15.35 7.56 12.27
N ILE A 219 -15.81 8.58 12.99
CA ILE A 219 -17.18 8.65 13.50
C ILE A 219 -18.20 9.07 12.42
N TYR A 220 -17.71 9.58 11.29
CA TYR A 220 -18.53 10.14 10.21
C TYR A 220 -18.79 9.13 9.08
N GLY A 221 -18.30 7.91 9.19
CA GLY A 221 -18.47 6.87 8.20
C GLY A 221 -18.77 5.51 8.80
N GLN A 222 -18.99 4.54 7.92
CA GLN A 222 -19.06 3.13 8.28
C GLN A 222 -18.24 2.33 7.28
N CYS A 223 -17.43 1.40 7.80
CA CYS A 223 -16.71 0.45 6.96
C CYS A 223 -17.69 -0.57 6.39
N LYS A 224 -17.79 -0.64 5.06
CA LYS A 224 -18.66 -1.58 4.37
C LYS A 224 -17.91 -2.35 3.29
N LEU A 225 -18.32 -3.61 3.13
CA LEU A 225 -17.91 -4.44 2.02
C LEU A 225 -18.84 -4.18 0.84
N LEU A 226 -18.29 -3.61 -0.21
CA LEU A 226 -18.97 -3.26 -1.43
C LEU A 226 -18.55 -4.25 -2.52
N ARG A 227 -19.51 -4.55 -3.40
CA ARG A 227 -19.27 -5.40 -4.57
C ARG A 227 -19.66 -4.63 -5.81
N THR A 228 -18.68 -4.42 -6.68
CA THR A 228 -18.91 -3.87 -8.03
C THR A 228 -18.56 -4.95 -9.04
N ASN A 229 -19.58 -5.46 -9.75
CA ASN A 229 -19.46 -6.62 -10.64
C ASN A 229 -18.93 -7.89 -9.90
N ASN A 230 -17.70 -8.30 -10.21
CA ASN A 230 -17.00 -9.45 -9.61
C ASN A 230 -15.85 -9.04 -8.69
N TYR A 231 -15.72 -7.75 -8.40
CA TYR A 231 -14.71 -7.20 -7.52
C TYR A 231 -15.32 -6.88 -6.15
N LEU A 232 -14.73 -7.43 -5.10
CA LEU A 232 -15.12 -7.19 -3.72
C LEU A 232 -14.08 -6.27 -3.09
N TYR A 233 -14.53 -5.22 -2.41
CA TYR A 233 -13.65 -4.28 -1.74
C TYR A 233 -14.32 -3.69 -0.51
N ALA A 234 -13.52 -3.39 0.50
CA ALA A 234 -13.91 -2.61 1.65
C ALA A 234 -13.68 -1.12 1.37
N ALA A 235 -14.66 -0.30 1.74
CA ALA A 235 -14.58 1.16 1.63
C ALA A 235 -15.37 1.82 2.75
N CYS A 236 -15.08 3.09 2.97
CA CYS A 236 -15.85 3.92 3.88
C CYS A 236 -17.07 4.53 3.19
N GLU A 237 -18.26 4.25 3.72
CA GLU A 237 -19.48 4.97 3.34
C GLU A 237 -19.66 6.15 4.30
N CYS A 238 -19.38 7.35 3.80
CA CYS A 238 -19.45 8.58 4.57
C CYS A 238 -20.89 9.07 4.73
N LYS A 239 -21.18 9.65 5.89
CA LYS A 239 -22.50 10.20 6.26
C LYS A 239 -22.45 11.72 6.19
N ALA A 240 -23.63 12.34 6.09
CA ALA A 240 -23.81 13.78 6.27
C ALA A 240 -22.87 14.67 5.41
N GLY A 241 -22.58 14.27 4.17
CA GLY A 241 -21.76 15.05 3.24
C GLY A 241 -20.26 15.02 3.51
N TRP A 242 -19.79 14.22 4.48
CA TRP A 242 -18.35 14.00 4.66
C TRP A 242 -17.77 13.26 3.46
N ASN A 243 -16.51 13.55 3.13
CA ASN A 243 -15.82 12.94 2.01
C ASN A 243 -14.42 12.45 2.40
N GLY A 244 -13.71 11.85 1.45
CA GLY A 244 -12.36 11.33 1.62
C GLY A 244 -12.33 9.85 1.99
N TRP A 245 -11.17 9.22 1.87
CA TRP A 245 -11.00 7.77 2.05
C TRP A 245 -11.38 7.28 3.46
N GLY A 246 -11.24 8.14 4.47
CA GLY A 246 -11.58 7.86 5.87
C GLY A 246 -12.74 8.69 6.42
N CYS A 247 -13.52 9.37 5.56
CA CYS A 247 -14.59 10.28 5.96
C CYS A 247 -14.12 11.38 6.93
N THR A 248 -12.98 12.00 6.60
CA THR A 248 -12.34 13.06 7.40
C THR A 248 -12.41 14.44 6.75
N ASP A 249 -12.82 14.52 5.50
CA ASP A 249 -12.84 15.77 4.75
C ASP A 249 -14.20 16.45 4.96
N ASN A 250 -14.17 17.71 5.42
CA ASN A 250 -15.34 18.47 5.85
C ASN A 250 -15.83 19.50 4.82
N ASP A 251 -15.22 19.55 3.63
CA ASP A 251 -15.49 20.58 2.62
C ASP A 251 -16.97 20.62 2.20
N GLU A 252 -17.62 19.45 2.07
CA GLU A 252 -19.04 19.31 1.70
C GLU A 252 -19.91 18.83 2.89
N ALA A 253 -19.36 18.83 4.10
CA ALA A 253 -20.06 18.29 5.26
C ALA A 253 -21.23 19.19 5.68
N PHE A 254 -22.41 18.59 5.88
CA PHE A 254 -23.58 19.32 6.36
C PHE A 254 -23.36 19.77 7.81
N SER A 255 -23.71 21.04 8.09
CA SER A 255 -23.69 21.56 9.45
C SER A 255 -24.65 20.79 10.35
N TYR A 256 -24.30 20.68 11.63
CA TYR A 256 -25.17 20.06 12.64
C TYR A 256 -26.57 20.70 12.67
N GLY A 257 -26.66 22.01 12.49
CA GLY A 257 -27.93 22.73 12.42
C GLY A 257 -28.81 22.30 11.25
N PHE A 258 -28.22 22.07 10.07
CA PHE A 258 -28.96 21.59 8.90
C PHE A 258 -29.47 20.16 9.08
N GLN A 259 -28.65 19.29 9.67
CA GLN A 259 -29.05 17.91 10.01
C GLN A 259 -30.19 17.88 11.03
N LEU A 260 -30.11 18.73 12.06
CA LEU A 260 -31.14 18.85 13.09
C LEU A 260 -32.45 19.42 12.51
N LEU A 261 -32.37 20.47 11.70
CA LEU A 261 -33.53 21.06 11.04
C LEU A 261 -34.23 20.04 10.14
N SER A 262 -33.47 19.29 9.34
CA SER A 262 -34.00 18.24 8.47
C SER A 262 -34.72 17.15 9.28
N THR A 263 -34.12 16.73 10.39
CA THR A 263 -34.72 15.73 11.31
C THR A 263 -36.00 16.27 11.96
N LEU A 264 -36.01 17.54 12.38
CA LEU A 264 -37.17 18.18 12.98
C LEU A 264 -38.31 18.35 11.97
N LEU A 265 -38.01 18.77 10.73
CA LEU A 265 -38.99 18.90 9.67
C LEU A 265 -39.60 17.54 9.30
N LEU A 266 -38.78 16.49 9.24
CA LEU A 266 -39.27 15.13 9.03
C LEU A 266 -40.21 14.70 10.17
N TYR A 267 -39.83 14.94 11.43
CA TYR A 267 -40.69 14.65 12.57
C TYR A 267 -42.00 15.45 12.55
N LEU A 268 -41.93 16.75 12.28
CA LEU A 268 -43.11 17.61 12.17
C LEU A 268 -44.04 17.17 11.03
N SER A 269 -43.48 16.74 9.89
CA SER A 269 -44.28 16.22 8.78
C SER A 269 -45.05 14.96 9.17
N ASN A 270 -44.43 14.06 9.94
CA ASN A 270 -45.08 12.86 10.45
C ASN A 270 -46.17 13.20 11.49
N VAL A 271 -45.95 14.21 12.34
CA VAL A 271 -46.93 14.66 13.33
C VAL A 271 -48.17 15.28 12.68
N MET A 272 -48.05 15.92 11.52
CA MET A 272 -49.19 16.47 10.79
C MET A 272 -50.18 15.41 10.29
N PHE A 273 -49.79 14.13 10.24
CA PHE A 273 -50.71 13.02 9.93
C PHE A 273 -51.53 12.54 11.14
N VAL A 274 -51.16 12.95 12.37
CA VAL A 274 -51.87 12.54 13.60
C VAL A 274 -53.31 13.08 13.69
N PRO A 275 -53.63 14.35 13.36
CA PRO A 275 -55.01 14.83 13.43
C PRO A 275 -55.98 14.11 12.48
N PRO A 276 -55.64 13.85 11.18
CA PRO A 276 -56.46 13.00 10.31
C PRO A 276 -56.69 11.59 10.87
N VAL A 277 -55.65 10.93 11.38
CA VAL A 277 -55.77 9.62 12.04
C VAL A 277 -56.71 9.68 13.24
N GLY A 278 -56.59 10.71 14.09
CA GLY A 278 -57.44 10.91 15.25
C GLY A 278 -58.92 11.13 14.90
N ILE A 279 -59.19 11.90 13.84
CA ILE A 279 -60.55 12.12 13.34
C ILE A 279 -61.14 10.82 12.79
N ALA A 280 -60.38 10.05 12.01
CA ALA A 280 -60.81 8.79 11.43
C ALA A 280 -61.11 7.72 12.50
N ILE A 281 -60.32 7.67 13.57
CA ILE A 281 -60.58 6.80 14.72
C ILE A 281 -61.88 7.21 15.43
N HIS A 282 -62.07 8.51 15.67
CA HIS A 282 -63.27 9.03 16.32
C HIS A 282 -64.55 8.79 15.48
N SER A 283 -64.45 8.82 14.15
CA SER A 283 -65.56 8.51 13.25
C SER A 283 -65.80 7.02 13.01
N HIS A 284 -65.07 6.13 13.69
CA HIS A 284 -65.10 4.67 13.52
C HIS A 284 -64.70 4.18 12.11
N CYS A 285 -63.99 5.00 11.33
CA CYS A 285 -63.44 4.63 10.03
C CYS A 285 -62.05 3.98 10.17
N LEU A 286 -62.02 2.75 10.73
CA LEU A 286 -60.77 2.04 11.04
C LEU A 286 -59.91 1.71 9.81
N LEU A 287 -60.55 1.48 8.65
CA LEU A 287 -59.82 1.23 7.40
C LEU A 287 -59.09 2.48 6.90
N GLU A 288 -59.69 3.65 7.08
CA GLU A 288 -59.13 4.94 6.67
C GLU A 288 -58.00 5.36 7.61
N ALA A 289 -58.15 5.12 8.92
CA ALA A 289 -57.10 5.33 9.91
C ALA A 289 -55.86 4.43 9.73
N ALA A 290 -56.00 3.28 9.06
CA ALA A 290 -54.88 2.36 8.80
C ALA A 290 -54.05 2.73 7.55
N ILE A 291 -54.57 3.64 6.71
CA ILE A 291 -53.90 4.10 5.48
C ILE A 291 -53.03 5.34 5.77
N TYR A 292 -53.40 6.13 6.78
CA TYR A 292 -52.67 7.31 7.24
C TYR A 292 -51.63 6.98 8.31
#